data_AF-A0A1U9KAB3-F1
#
_entry.id   AF-A0A1U9KAB3-F1
#
_cell.length_a   1.000
_cell.length_b   1.000
_cell.length_c   1.000
_cell.angle_alpha   90.00
_cell.angle_beta   90.00
_cell.angle_gamma   90.00
#
_symmetry.space_group_name_H-M   'P 1'
#
loop_
_entity.id
_entity.type
_entity.pdbx_description
1 polymer ?
#
loop_
_entity_poly.entity_id
_entity_poly.type
_entity_poly.pdbx_seq_one_letter_code
_entity_poly.pdbx_strand_id
1 'polypeptide(L)' 'MTTEKLLYYGTLNQEVVDLLAQLVRGRANILLIGPTSSGKTSLLRWLTQFIDPNLRIGVLESTYELALDQY' A
#
# COMPACT_ATOMS: atom_id res chain seq x y z
N MET A 1 7.28 4.15 4.76
CA MET A 1 6.80 5.28 3.94
C MET A 1 5.55 5.82 4.62
N THR A 2 5.38 7.14 4.74
CA THR A 2 4.21 7.74 5.40
C THR A 2 3.41 8.58 4.41
N THR A 3 2.13 8.80 4.70
CA THR A 3 1.24 9.62 3.86
C THR A 3 1.79 11.04 3.70
N GLU A 4 2.33 11.64 4.76
CA GLU A 4 2.88 12.99 4.75
C GLU A 4 4.06 13.10 3.77
N LYS A 5 4.92 12.07 3.71
CA LYS A 5 6.04 12.05 2.76
C LYS A 5 5.56 11.93 1.32
N LEU A 6 4.55 11.11 1.06
CA LEU A 6 3.98 10.95 -0.29
C LEU A 6 3.36 12.23 -0.83
N LEU A 7 2.64 12.96 0.04
CA LEU A 7 2.07 14.27 -0.27
C LEU A 7 3.18 15.31 -0.47
N TYR A 8 4.16 15.35 0.43
CA TYR A 8 5.28 16.30 0.36
C TYR A 8 6.09 16.15 -0.93
N TYR A 9 6.39 14.92 -1.35
CA TYR A 9 7.11 14.66 -2.60
C TYR A 9 6.24 14.80 -3.85
N GLY A 10 4.94 15.11 -3.72
CA GLY A 10 4.01 15.16 -4.85
C GLY A 10 3.83 13.82 -5.55
N THR A 11 4.18 12.71 -4.89
CA THR A 11 4.00 11.36 -5.45
C THR A 11 2.52 11.03 -5.57
N LEU A 12 1.73 11.46 -4.57
CA LEU A 12 0.28 11.41 -4.56
C LEU A 12 -0.26 12.75 -4.09
N ASN A 13 -1.48 13.10 -4.47
CA ASN A 13 -2.24 14.17 -3.85
C ASN A 13 -3.24 13.59 -2.82
N GLN A 14 -3.90 14.45 -2.05
CA GLN A 14 -4.83 14.03 -1.01
C GLN A 14 -6.01 13.22 -1.57
N GLU A 15 -6.56 13.64 -2.70
CA GLU A 15 -7.70 12.96 -3.34
C GLU A 15 -7.37 11.51 -3.70
N VAL A 16 -6.17 11.26 -4.25
CA VAL A 16 -5.73 9.89 -4.58
C VAL A 16 -5.46 9.08 -3.31
N VAL A 17 -4.94 9.68 -2.25
CA VAL A 17 -4.78 8.99 -0.95
C VAL A 17 -6.14 8.53 -0.43
N ASP A 18 -7.13 9.41 -0.44
CA ASP A 18 -8.48 9.12 0.07
C ASP A 18 -9.15 8.03 -0.76
N LEU A 19 -9.05 8.12 -2.10
CA LEU A 19 -9.55 7.09 -3.02
C LEU A 19 -8.91 5.73 -2.73
N LEU A 20 -7.59 5.66 -2.66
CA LEU A 20 -6.87 4.40 -2.42
C LEU A 20 -7.23 3.80 -1.04
N ALA A 21 -7.31 4.64 -0.01
CA ALA A 21 -7.73 4.21 1.32
C ALA A 21 -9.16 3.63 1.32
N GLN A 22 -10.09 4.26 0.59
CA GLN A 22 -11.44 3.74 0.42
C GLN A 22 -11.46 2.41 -0.34
N LEU A 23 -10.68 2.26 -1.41
CA LEU A 23 -10.58 1.02 -2.18
C LEU A 23 -10.02 -0.14 -1.33
N VAL A 24 -8.99 0.12 -0.52
CA VAL A 24 -8.44 -0.90 0.41
C VAL A 24 -9.49 -1.31 1.45
N ARG A 25 -10.16 -0.34 2.09
CA ARG A 25 -11.23 -0.63 3.07
C ARG A 25 -12.41 -1.36 2.45
N GLY A 26 -12.74 -1.02 1.20
CA GLY A 26 -13.76 -1.69 0.38
C GLY A 26 -13.33 -3.06 -0.16
N ARG A 27 -12.09 -3.51 0.14
CA ARG A 27 -11.51 -4.79 -0.31
C ARG A 27 -11.51 -4.95 -1.83
N ALA A 28 -11.30 -3.84 -2.54
CA ALA A 28 -11.15 -3.89 -3.98
C ALA A 28 -9.87 -4.66 -4.37
N ASN A 29 -9.91 -5.33 -5.52
CA ASN A 29 -8.71 -5.92 -6.10
C ASN A 29 -7.85 -4.79 -6.69
N ILE A 30 -6.60 -4.67 -6.24
CA ILE A 30 -5.67 -3.63 -6.67
C ILE A 30 -4.43 -4.29 -7.28
N LEU A 31 -4.07 -3.90 -8.50
CA LEU A 31 -2.86 -4.33 -9.19
C LEU A 31 -1.92 -3.13 -9.39
N LEU A 32 -0.69 -3.23 -8.89
CA LEU A 32 0.33 -2.21 -9.09
C LEU A 32 1.24 -2.59 -10.27
N ILE A 33 1.35 -1.71 -11.26
CA ILE A 33 2.13 -1.94 -12.50
C ILE A 33 3.23 -0.89 -12.60
N GLY A 34 4.38 -1.27 -13.14
CA GLY A 34 5.50 -0.36 -13.41
C GLY A 34 6.86 -1.06 -13.49
N PRO A 35 7.91 -0.37 -13.96
CA PRO A 35 9.26 -0.93 -14.11
C PRO A 35 9.86 -1.44 -12.78
N THR A 36 10.94 -2.23 -12.84
CA THR A 36 11.72 -2.59 -11.66
C THR A 36 12.21 -1.33 -10.94
N SER A 37 12.25 -1.36 -9.60
CA SER A 37 12.69 -0.24 -8.75
C SER A 37 11.86 1.06 -8.84
N SER A 38 10.65 1.02 -9.40
CA SER A 38 9.72 2.17 -9.45
C SER A 38 8.95 2.43 -8.14
N GLY A 39 9.17 1.65 -7.10
CA GLY A 39 8.51 1.83 -5.80
C GLY A 39 7.21 1.05 -5.59
N LYS A 40 6.87 0.09 -6.47
CA LYS A 40 5.66 -0.75 -6.33
C LYS A 40 5.53 -1.44 -4.97
N THR A 41 6.57 -2.15 -4.52
CA THR A 41 6.55 -2.81 -3.21
C THR A 41 6.37 -1.79 -2.08
N SER A 42 7.06 -0.65 -2.16
CA SER A 42 6.91 0.43 -1.18
C SER A 42 5.48 0.96 -1.11
N LEU A 43 4.84 1.17 -2.26
CA LEU A 43 3.44 1.61 -2.34
C LEU A 43 2.49 0.54 -1.79
N LEU A 44 2.71 -0.73 -2.12
CA LEU A 44 1.92 -1.85 -1.56
C LEU A 44 2.00 -1.89 -0.03
N ARG A 45 3.19 -1.75 0.55
CA ARG A 45 3.39 -1.69 2.02
C ARG A 45 2.75 -0.46 2.67
N TRP A 46 2.61 0.63 1.93
CA TRP A 46 1.88 1.79 2.44
C TRP A 46 0.37 1.56 2.36
N LEU A 47 -0.14 0.96 1.28
CA LEU A 47 -1.56 0.59 1.14
C LEU A 47 -2.03 -0.37 2.23
N THR A 48 -1.16 -1.28 2.68
CA THR A 48 -1.52 -2.23 3.75
C THR A 48 -1.83 -1.57 5.09
N GLN A 49 -1.39 -0.33 5.30
CA GLN A 49 -1.71 0.45 6.51
C GLN A 49 -3.20 0.83 6.60
N PHE A 50 -3.95 0.73 5.50
CA PHE A 50 -5.39 0.99 5.46
C PHE A 50 -6.24 -0.28 5.61
N ILE A 51 -5.62 -1.45 5.74
CA ILE A 51 -6.32 -2.72 5.95
C ILE A 51 -6.90 -2.73 7.37
N ASP A 52 -8.14 -3.19 7.52
CA ASP A 52 -8.77 -3.39 8.82
C ASP A 52 -7.96 -4.42 9.65
N PRO A 53 -7.49 -4.06 10.85
CA PRO A 53 -6.64 -4.93 11.68
C PRO A 53 -7.32 -6.23 12.13
N ASN A 54 -8.65 -6.36 12.00
CA ASN A 54 -9.37 -7.59 12.34
C ASN A 54 -9.37 -8.63 11.21
N LEU A 55 -8.81 -8.28 10.04
CA LEU A 55 -8.77 -9.18 8.89
C LEU A 55 -7.58 -10.13 8.99
N ARG A 56 -7.81 -11.39 8.61
CA ARG A 56 -6.73 -12.35 8.39
C ARG A 56 -6.10 -12.07 7.03
N ILE A 57 -4.80 -11.83 7.01
CA ILE A 57 -4.03 -11.53 5.79
C ILE A 57 -3.17 -12.74 5.45
N GLY A 58 -3.21 -13.15 4.18
CA GLY A 58 -2.26 -14.10 3.60
C GLY A 58 -1.33 -13.36 2.65
N VAL A 59 -0.02 -13.61 2.76
CA VAL A 59 1.00 -13.05 1.87
C VAL A 59 1.69 -14.21 1.16
N LEU A 60 1.82 -14.11 -0.16
CA LEU A 60 2.63 -15.00 -0.98
C LEU A 60 3.69 -14.17 -1.67
N GLU A 61 4.94 -14.35 -1.26
CA GLU A 61 6.09 -13.62 -1.81
C GLU A 61 7.28 -14.58 -1.97
N SER A 62 8.10 -14.36 -3.01
CA SER A 62 9.32 -15.15 -3.24
C SER A 62 10.48 -14.71 -2.35
N THR A 63 10.46 -13.45 -1.93
CA THR A 63 11.44 -12.81 -1.04
C THR A 63 10.64 -12.05 0.01
N TYR A 64 11.06 -12.12 1.27
CA TYR A 64 10.36 -11.44 2.37
C TYR A 64 10.55 -9.91 2.28
N GLU A 65 9.61 -9.20 1.66
CA GLU A 65 9.68 -7.74 1.45
C GLU A 65 8.57 -6.98 2.18
N LEU A 66 7.37 -7.56 2.30
CA LEU A 66 6.22 -6.83 2.83
C LEU A 66 6.24 -6.71 4.37
N ALA A 67 6.70 -7.75 5.06
CA ALA A 67 6.84 -7.80 6.52
C ALA A 67 5.60 -7.30 7.29
N LEU A 68 4.40 -7.76 6.89
CA LEU A 68 3.12 -7.32 7.47
C LEU A 68 2.82 -7.94 8.85
N ASP A 69 3.59 -8.94 9.25
CA ASP A 69 3.54 -9.63 10.53
C ASP A 69 4.29 -8.91 11.66
N GLN A 70 5.01 -7.82 11.35
CA GLN A 70 5.76 -7.04 12.33
C GLN A 70 5.02 -5.80 12.86
N TYR A 71 3.69 -5.75 12.66
CA TYR A 71 2.82 -4.67 13.12
C TYR A 71 2.17 -5.00 14.47
#